data_AF-A0A0D0KV68-F1
#
_entry.id   AF-A0A0D0KV68-F1
#
_cell.length_a   1.000
_cell.length_b   1.000
_cell.length_c   1.000
_cell.angle_alpha   90.00
_cell.angle_beta   90.00
_cell.angle_gamma   90.00
#
_symmetry.space_group_name_H-M   'P 1'
#
loop_
_entity.id
_entity.type
_entity.pdbx_description
1 polymer ?
#
loop_
_entity_poly.entity_id
_entity_poly.type
_entity_poly.pdbx_seq_one_letter_code
_entity_poly.pdbx_strand_id
1 'polypeptide(L)'
;MTDNLDIIAQKIDTLAKAELSAGQPYLLSKLGADLGSDIKVIKESGLSLTQFIQEKLSKEYSLIYTGIHRNIQSLIFAESPKDLTALPSSKETKPKAQRFHYRFWAAFSVPSTDKRRFLNSETFTFLDEVTQPVGPYVEIERDYIAERNIENRDEKINENIIRWITDKGLELDHFLANNYVKSSKANPGVPKQTLLHEFLAVLNDQQLATINLPLQVVAAMLKKTL
;
A
#
# COMPACT_ATOMS: atom_id res chain seq x y z
N MET A 1 -8.88 43.24 -0.78
CA MET A 1 -8.77 41.77 -0.69
C MET A 1 -7.69 41.19 -1.62
N THR A 2 -7.25 41.90 -2.66
CA THR A 2 -6.17 41.50 -3.57
C THR A 2 -4.78 41.51 -2.94
N ASP A 3 -4.50 42.45 -2.03
CA ASP A 3 -3.16 42.62 -1.44
C ASP A 3 -2.67 41.41 -0.64
N ASN A 4 -3.56 40.72 0.08
CA ASN A 4 -3.17 39.54 0.86
C ASN A 4 -2.75 38.36 -0.04
N LEU A 5 -3.39 38.18 -1.19
CA LEU A 5 -3.04 37.12 -2.13
C LEU A 5 -1.69 37.39 -2.80
N ASP A 6 -1.39 38.66 -3.09
CA ASP A 6 -0.11 39.03 -3.70
C ASP A 6 1.05 38.91 -2.68
N ILE A 7 0.82 39.19 -1.39
CA ILE A 7 1.79 38.90 -0.31
C ILE A 7 2.07 37.39 -0.22
N ILE A 8 1.02 36.57 -0.30
CA ILE A 8 1.15 35.11 -0.28
C ILE A 8 1.92 34.62 -1.51
N ALA A 9 1.67 35.20 -2.69
CA ALA A 9 2.42 34.88 -3.90
C ALA A 9 3.92 35.20 -3.76
N GLN A 10 4.29 36.36 -3.19
CA GLN A 10 5.69 36.71 -2.91
C GLN A 10 6.34 35.76 -1.90
N LYS A 11 5.59 35.32 -0.89
CA LYS A 11 6.07 34.36 0.10
C LYS A 11 6.32 32.98 -0.53
N ILE A 12 5.38 32.51 -1.37
CA ILE A 12 5.56 31.28 -2.16
C ILE A 12 6.80 31.39 -3.04
N ASP A 13 6.97 32.52 -3.71
CA ASP A 13 8.11 32.78 -4.59
C ASP A 13 9.44 32.71 -3.84
N THR A 14 9.53 33.34 -2.67
CA THR A 14 10.74 33.32 -1.82
C THR A 14 11.08 31.90 -1.35
N LEU A 15 10.07 31.15 -0.90
CA LEU A 15 10.26 29.78 -0.42
C LEU A 15 10.63 28.83 -1.58
N ALA A 16 9.97 28.98 -2.73
CA ALA A 16 10.23 28.19 -3.91
C ALA A 16 11.62 28.47 -4.48
N LYS A 17 12.04 29.74 -4.58
CA LYS A 17 13.41 30.11 -5.00
C LYS A 17 14.46 29.52 -4.07
N ALA A 18 14.25 29.55 -2.75
CA ALA A 18 15.20 28.98 -1.79
C ALA A 18 15.39 27.46 -2.01
N GLU A 19 14.30 26.69 -2.09
CA GLU A 19 14.38 25.22 -2.29
C GLU A 19 14.85 24.83 -3.71
N LEU A 20 14.38 25.53 -4.73
CA LEU A 20 14.73 25.21 -6.12
C LEU A 20 16.16 25.63 -6.47
N SER A 21 16.69 26.67 -5.85
CA SER A 21 18.11 27.03 -5.98
C SER A 21 19.05 25.95 -5.43
N ALA A 22 18.56 25.12 -4.50
CA ALA A 22 19.26 23.93 -4.02
C ALA A 22 19.16 22.72 -4.98
N GLY A 23 18.49 22.88 -6.14
CA GLY A 23 18.34 21.83 -7.16
C GLY A 23 17.30 20.76 -6.82
N GLN A 24 16.46 20.98 -5.81
CA GLN A 24 15.44 20.03 -5.36
C GLN A 24 14.04 20.54 -5.74
N PRO A 25 13.15 19.71 -6.33
CA PRO A 25 11.76 20.07 -6.55
C PRO A 25 11.07 20.32 -5.22
N TYR A 26 10.31 21.41 -5.16
CA TYR A 26 9.67 21.81 -3.92
C TYR A 26 8.32 21.11 -3.76
N LEU A 27 8.22 20.19 -2.80
CA LEU A 27 7.02 19.40 -2.54
C LEU A 27 5.84 20.31 -2.14
N LEU A 28 4.67 20.12 -2.78
CA LEU A 28 3.47 20.89 -2.43
C LEU A 28 2.99 20.65 -0.99
N SER A 29 3.23 19.45 -0.46
CA SER A 29 2.93 19.14 0.95
C SER A 29 3.81 19.93 1.91
N LYS A 30 5.09 20.14 1.57
CA LYS A 30 6.04 20.94 2.35
C LYS A 30 5.73 22.44 2.22
N LEU A 31 5.51 22.91 1.00
CA LEU A 31 5.06 24.28 0.73
C LEU A 31 3.76 24.61 1.47
N GLY A 32 2.84 23.65 1.56
CA GLY A 32 1.64 23.79 2.38
C GLY A 32 1.93 23.90 3.88
N ALA A 33 2.82 23.07 4.42
CA ALA A 33 3.23 23.16 5.82
C ALA A 33 3.90 24.52 6.14
N ASP A 34 4.75 25.01 5.24
CA ASP A 34 5.51 26.25 5.40
C ASP A 34 4.63 27.50 5.23
N LEU A 35 3.53 27.40 4.47
CA LEU A 35 2.50 28.44 4.37
C LEU A 35 1.55 28.47 5.58
N GLY A 36 1.28 27.32 6.19
CA GLY A 36 0.47 27.22 7.41
C GLY A 36 -0.91 27.88 7.29
N SER A 37 -1.12 28.98 8.03
CA SER A 37 -2.38 29.74 8.07
C SER A 37 -2.74 30.39 6.73
N ASP A 38 -1.76 30.67 5.87
CA ASP A 38 -1.96 31.36 4.61
C ASP A 38 -2.75 30.51 3.60
N ILE A 39 -2.73 29.17 3.75
CA ILE A 39 -3.57 28.26 2.96
C ILE A 39 -5.05 28.54 3.18
N LYS A 40 -5.44 28.91 4.41
CA LYS A 40 -6.85 29.20 4.71
C LYS A 40 -7.32 30.41 3.91
N VAL A 41 -6.48 31.44 3.80
CA VAL A 41 -6.77 32.65 3.00
C VAL A 41 -6.92 32.32 1.51
N ILE A 42 -6.06 31.43 0.97
CA ILE A 42 -6.19 30.95 -0.42
C ILE A 42 -7.52 30.18 -0.59
N LYS A 43 -7.86 29.29 0.34
CA LYS A 43 -9.11 28.51 0.28
C LYS A 43 -10.36 29.39 0.44
N GLU A 44 -10.30 30.42 1.27
CA GLU A 44 -11.37 31.41 1.46
C GLU A 44 -11.61 32.22 0.18
N SER A 45 -10.59 32.38 -0.66
CA SER A 45 -10.74 32.96 -2.01
C SER A 45 -11.36 32.01 -3.05
N GLY A 46 -11.68 30.77 -2.67
CA GLY A 46 -12.30 29.76 -3.54
C GLY A 46 -11.31 28.99 -4.41
N LEU A 47 -10.01 29.24 -4.28
CA LEU A 47 -8.96 28.57 -5.06
C LEU A 47 -8.27 27.48 -4.22
N SER A 48 -7.89 26.39 -4.88
CA SER A 48 -6.94 25.43 -4.31
C SER A 48 -5.50 25.93 -4.48
N LEU A 49 -4.57 25.49 -3.64
CA LEU A 49 -3.16 25.89 -3.70
C LEU A 49 -2.52 25.61 -5.08
N THR A 50 -2.90 24.49 -5.70
CA THR A 50 -2.47 24.14 -7.06
C THR A 50 -3.05 25.08 -8.12
N GLN A 51 -4.34 25.41 -8.03
CA GLN A 51 -4.98 26.39 -8.92
C GLN A 51 -4.37 27.78 -8.75
N PHE A 52 -4.13 28.22 -7.51
CA PHE A 52 -3.49 29.49 -7.22
C PHE A 52 -2.11 29.60 -7.87
N ILE A 53 -1.29 28.55 -7.75
CA ILE A 53 0.04 28.51 -8.37
C ILE A 53 -0.07 28.49 -9.90
N GLN A 54 -1.04 27.77 -10.47
CA GLN A 54 -1.26 27.75 -11.92
C GLN A 54 -1.79 29.08 -12.47
N GLU A 55 -2.62 29.81 -11.73
CA GLU A 55 -3.20 31.07 -12.20
C GLU A 55 -2.25 32.26 -12.01
N LYS A 56 -1.60 32.36 -10.83
CA LYS A 56 -0.79 33.52 -10.47
C LYS A 56 0.71 33.34 -10.75
N LEU A 57 1.20 32.10 -10.73
CA LEU A 57 2.63 31.78 -10.68
C LEU A 57 3.08 30.86 -11.84
N SER A 58 2.22 30.60 -12.82
CA SER A 58 2.52 29.72 -13.98
C SER A 58 3.64 30.21 -14.90
N LYS A 59 3.97 31.51 -14.84
CA LYS A 59 5.08 32.07 -15.62
C LYS A 59 6.44 31.64 -15.07
N GLU A 60 6.57 31.52 -13.75
CA GLU A 60 7.83 31.22 -13.08
C GLU A 60 7.93 29.75 -12.67
N TYR A 61 6.80 29.09 -12.45
CA TYR A 61 6.75 27.75 -11.88
C TYR A 61 5.85 26.79 -12.66
N SER A 62 6.27 25.52 -12.69
CA SER A 62 5.45 24.43 -13.20
C SER A 62 5.29 23.33 -12.16
N LEU A 63 4.14 22.66 -12.22
CA LEU A 63 3.81 21.54 -11.33
C LEU A 63 4.10 20.23 -12.04
N ILE A 64 4.92 19.38 -11.41
CA ILE A 64 5.24 18.05 -11.88
C ILE A 64 4.84 17.00 -10.84
N TYR A 65 4.63 15.77 -11.30
CA TYR A 65 4.42 14.63 -10.44
C TYR A 65 5.72 13.86 -10.27
N THR A 66 6.20 13.82 -9.03
CA THR A 66 7.43 13.16 -8.60
C THR A 66 7.14 11.90 -7.78
N GLY A 67 8.20 11.13 -7.49
CA GLY A 67 8.13 9.86 -6.76
C GLY A 67 7.98 8.63 -7.66
N ILE A 68 8.30 7.46 -7.11
CA ILE A 68 8.33 6.16 -7.82
C ILE A 68 6.98 5.86 -8.51
N HIS A 69 5.87 6.29 -7.90
CA HIS A 69 4.53 6.10 -8.43
C HIS A 69 3.93 7.35 -9.09
N ARG A 70 4.72 8.42 -9.31
CA ARG A 70 4.26 9.71 -9.89
C ARG A 70 3.01 10.27 -9.20
N ASN A 71 2.93 10.15 -7.89
CA ASN A 71 1.77 10.56 -7.10
C ASN A 71 2.05 11.78 -6.21
N ILE A 72 3.28 12.30 -6.20
CA ILE A 72 3.68 13.40 -5.33
C ILE A 72 3.79 14.67 -6.16
N GLN A 73 2.89 15.64 -5.96
CA GLN A 73 2.98 16.91 -6.67
C GLN A 73 4.12 17.78 -6.11
N SER A 74 4.96 18.27 -7.01
CA SER A 74 6.11 19.12 -6.71
C SER A 74 6.16 20.29 -7.67
N LEU A 75 6.69 21.40 -7.17
CA LEU A 75 6.89 22.64 -7.90
C LEU A 75 8.33 22.71 -8.39
N ILE A 76 8.53 23.06 -9.66
CA ILE A 76 9.83 23.29 -10.31
C ILE A 76 9.79 24.63 -11.06
N PHE A 77 10.95 25.16 -11.46
CA PHE A 77 10.96 26.30 -12.38
C PHE A 77 10.28 25.95 -13.70
N ALA A 78 9.56 26.89 -14.29
CA ALA A 78 8.87 26.69 -15.57
C ALA A 78 9.82 26.35 -16.73
N GLU A 79 11.07 26.82 -16.65
CA GLU A 79 12.14 26.55 -17.63
C GLU A 79 12.89 25.23 -17.38
N SER A 80 12.65 24.58 -16.24
CA SER A 80 13.28 23.30 -15.94
C SER A 80 12.69 22.18 -16.81
N PRO A 81 13.52 21.26 -17.31
CA PRO A 81 13.03 20.14 -18.10
C PRO A 81 12.00 19.34 -17.27
N LYS A 82 10.81 19.14 -17.85
CA LYS A 82 9.68 18.42 -17.23
C LYS A 82 10.00 16.96 -16.89
N ASP A 83 11.13 16.44 -17.38
CA ASP A 83 11.67 15.10 -17.14
C ASP A 83 12.67 15.02 -15.97
N LEU A 84 12.50 15.83 -14.93
CA LEU A 84 13.15 15.60 -13.63
C LEU A 84 12.49 14.40 -12.90
N THR A 85 12.52 13.22 -13.54
CA THR A 85 12.00 11.95 -13.03
C THR A 85 12.96 11.26 -12.07
N ALA A 86 14.16 11.79 -11.87
CA ALA A 86 15.14 11.22 -10.99
C ALA A 86 15.69 12.28 -10.04
N LEU A 87 15.05 12.44 -8.88
CA LEU A 87 15.85 12.75 -7.70
C LEU A 87 16.04 11.49 -6.88
N PRO A 88 17.26 11.27 -6.35
CA PRO A 88 17.50 10.23 -5.39
C PRO A 88 16.58 10.52 -4.19
N SER A 89 15.81 9.51 -3.79
CA SER A 89 15.04 9.53 -2.56
C SER A 89 16.01 9.59 -1.37
N SER A 90 16.62 10.74 -1.11
CA SER A 90 17.41 11.01 0.09
C SER A 90 16.49 11.45 1.22
N LYS A 91 15.57 10.56 1.55
CA LYS A 91 15.29 10.23 2.94
C LYS A 91 15.38 8.73 2.97
N GLU A 92 16.24 8.20 3.83
CA GLU A 92 16.18 6.83 4.29
C GLU A 92 14.71 6.53 4.59
N THR A 93 14.01 5.94 3.61
CA THR A 93 12.75 5.28 3.87
C THR A 93 13.16 4.16 4.80
N LYS A 94 13.00 4.40 6.12
CA LYS A 94 12.86 3.31 7.08
C LYS A 94 12.03 2.27 6.35
N PRO A 95 12.55 1.05 6.12
CA PRO A 95 11.84 0.06 5.33
C PRO A 95 10.43 0.00 5.88
N LYS A 96 9.42 0.33 5.04
CA LYS A 96 8.02 0.30 5.47
C LYS A 96 7.84 -1.04 6.17
N ALA A 97 7.51 -1.01 7.46
CA ALA A 97 7.44 -2.20 8.28
C ALA A 97 6.71 -3.29 7.49
N GLN A 98 7.40 -4.39 7.21
CA GLN A 98 6.87 -5.48 6.41
C GLN A 98 5.54 -5.89 7.02
N ARG A 99 4.45 -5.68 6.26
CA ARG A 99 3.11 -5.92 6.76
C ARG A 99 2.77 -7.39 6.56
N PHE A 100 2.80 -8.15 7.65
CA PHE A 100 2.40 -9.55 7.64
C PHE A 100 0.89 -9.72 7.50
N HIS A 101 0.46 -10.89 7.03
CA HIS A 101 -0.94 -11.25 6.96
C HIS A 101 -1.60 -11.22 8.35
N TYR A 102 -2.81 -10.68 8.47
CA TYR A 102 -3.45 -10.41 9.77
C TYR A 102 -3.68 -11.68 10.62
N ARG A 103 -3.98 -12.83 10.00
CA ARG A 103 -4.16 -14.10 10.72
C ARG A 103 -2.83 -14.66 11.24
N PHE A 104 -1.78 -14.48 10.45
CA PHE A 104 -0.43 -14.87 10.84
C PHE A 104 0.04 -13.98 11.99
N TRP A 105 -0.14 -12.66 11.89
CA TRP A 105 0.09 -11.72 13.00
C TRP A 105 -0.71 -12.07 14.27
N ALA A 106 -1.96 -12.52 14.12
CA ALA A 106 -2.78 -12.93 15.25
C ALA A 106 -2.16 -14.11 16.03
N ALA A 107 -1.48 -15.03 15.35
CA ALA A 107 -0.84 -16.18 16.00
C ALA A 107 0.27 -15.79 16.98
N PHE A 108 0.95 -14.67 16.77
CA PHE A 108 2.03 -14.17 17.63
C PHE A 108 1.57 -13.08 18.61
N SER A 109 0.46 -12.41 18.31
CA SER A 109 -0.08 -11.34 19.16
C SER A 109 -1.05 -11.82 20.23
N VAL A 110 -1.81 -12.90 19.99
CA VAL A 110 -2.72 -13.44 21.00
C VAL A 110 -1.88 -14.10 22.10
N PRO A 111 -2.11 -13.83 23.40
CA PRO A 111 -1.38 -14.51 24.47
C PRO A 111 -1.51 -16.03 24.35
N SER A 112 -0.45 -16.77 24.65
CA SER A 112 -0.49 -18.23 24.66
C SER A 112 -1.35 -18.73 25.83
N THR A 113 -2.09 -19.81 25.62
CA THR A 113 -2.70 -20.57 26.71
C THR A 113 -1.69 -21.60 27.25
N ASP A 114 -2.01 -22.34 28.31
CA ASP A 114 -1.15 -23.41 28.84
C ASP A 114 -0.90 -24.60 27.88
N LYS A 115 -1.34 -24.49 26.61
CA LYS A 115 -1.15 -25.45 25.54
C LYS A 115 -0.03 -25.01 24.58
N ARG A 116 0.31 -25.85 23.59
CA ARG A 116 1.26 -25.52 22.52
C ARG A 116 0.50 -24.90 21.36
N ARG A 117 1.07 -23.87 20.74
CA ARG A 117 0.45 -23.19 19.60
C ARG A 117 0.97 -23.78 18.30
N PHE A 118 0.06 -24.16 17.42
CA PHE A 118 0.37 -24.66 16.09
C PHE A 118 -0.24 -23.75 15.03
N LEU A 119 0.57 -23.28 14.09
CA LEU A 119 0.14 -22.47 12.96
C LEU A 119 0.07 -23.32 11.70
N ASN A 120 -1.07 -23.27 11.01
CA ASN A 120 -1.19 -23.83 9.66
C ASN A 120 -0.46 -22.94 8.66
N SER A 121 0.55 -23.49 7.97
CA SER A 121 1.37 -22.74 7.00
C SER A 121 0.63 -22.37 5.72
N GLU A 122 -0.51 -23.01 5.41
CA GLU A 122 -1.31 -22.72 4.21
C GLU A 122 -2.43 -21.71 4.48
N THR A 123 -3.14 -21.82 5.60
CA THR A 123 -4.33 -21.00 5.91
C THR A 123 -4.06 -19.86 6.88
N PHE A 124 -2.86 -19.84 7.47
CA PHE A 124 -2.43 -18.94 8.55
C PHE A 124 -3.36 -18.94 9.77
N THR A 125 -4.14 -20.00 9.98
CA THR A 125 -4.93 -20.21 11.19
C THR A 125 -4.08 -20.89 12.25
N PHE A 126 -4.23 -20.50 13.51
CA PHE A 126 -3.52 -21.14 14.63
C PHE A 126 -4.49 -21.87 15.56
N LEU A 127 -3.99 -22.92 16.20
CA LEU A 127 -4.70 -23.76 17.17
C LEU A 127 -3.82 -23.95 18.40
N ASP A 128 -4.44 -23.97 19.58
CA ASP A 128 -3.77 -24.22 20.85
C ASP A 128 -4.13 -25.65 21.31
N GLU A 129 -3.23 -26.61 21.07
CA GLU A 129 -3.44 -28.04 21.38
C GLU A 129 -2.27 -28.62 22.17
N VAL A 130 -2.48 -29.77 22.82
CA VAL A 130 -1.42 -30.48 23.56
C VAL A 130 -0.58 -31.34 22.61
N THR A 131 -1.21 -31.86 21.57
CA THR A 131 -0.63 -32.73 20.55
C THR A 131 -0.56 -32.03 19.21
N GLN A 132 0.43 -32.38 18.38
CA GLN A 132 0.57 -31.81 17.04
C GLN A 132 -0.64 -32.21 16.17
N PRO A 133 -1.38 -31.25 15.60
CA PRO A 133 -2.50 -31.54 14.72
C PRO A 133 -2.04 -32.10 13.37
N VAL A 134 -2.90 -32.92 12.75
CA VAL A 134 -2.63 -33.54 11.45
C VAL A 134 -2.71 -32.49 10.34
N GLY A 135 -1.65 -32.35 9.55
CA GLY A 135 -1.60 -31.46 8.40
C GLY A 135 -0.36 -30.55 8.37
N PRO A 136 -0.38 -29.46 7.58
CA PRO A 136 0.75 -28.55 7.43
C PRO A 136 0.83 -27.56 8.60
N TYR A 137 0.93 -28.08 9.82
CA TYR A 137 1.01 -27.29 11.05
C TYR A 137 2.45 -27.22 11.58
N VAL A 138 2.88 -26.00 11.91
CA VAL A 138 4.20 -25.70 12.48
C VAL A 138 4.01 -25.16 13.89
N GLU A 139 4.79 -25.68 14.84
CA GLU A 139 4.75 -25.21 16.23
C GLU A 139 5.35 -23.81 16.37
N ILE A 140 4.63 -22.94 17.08
CA ILE A 140 5.11 -21.64 17.56
C ILE A 140 5.42 -21.82 19.04
N GLU A 141 6.70 -21.78 19.38
CA GLU A 141 7.16 -21.81 20.77
C GLU A 141 6.70 -20.55 21.51
N ARG A 142 6.48 -20.67 22.82
CA ARG A 142 5.94 -19.56 23.63
C ARG A 142 6.84 -18.33 23.63
N ASP A 143 8.14 -18.53 23.46
CA ASP A 143 9.15 -17.46 23.44
C ASP A 143 8.95 -16.49 22.27
N TYR A 144 8.26 -16.93 21.21
CA TYR A 144 7.91 -16.08 20.07
C TYR A 144 6.56 -15.35 20.23
N ILE A 145 5.75 -15.71 21.23
CA ILE A 145 4.43 -15.11 21.43
C ILE A 145 4.55 -13.90 22.36
N ALA A 146 4.07 -12.74 21.91
CA ALA A 146 4.18 -11.52 22.70
C ALA A 146 3.24 -11.53 23.92
N GLU A 147 3.77 -11.18 25.09
CA GLU A 147 2.97 -11.00 26.29
C GLU A 147 2.11 -9.71 26.23
N ARG A 148 1.04 -9.69 27.02
CA ARG A 148 -0.01 -8.66 26.94
C ARG A 148 0.45 -7.23 27.32
N ASN A 149 1.49 -7.11 28.15
CA ASN A 149 1.87 -5.86 28.82
C ASN A 149 3.24 -5.28 28.41
N ILE A 150 3.71 -5.60 27.21
CA ILE A 150 5.04 -5.15 26.77
C ILE A 150 4.95 -3.77 26.07
N GLU A 151 5.82 -2.82 26.46
CA GLU A 151 6.03 -1.56 25.73
C GLU A 151 6.59 -1.84 24.32
N ASN A 152 6.11 -1.12 23.30
CA ASN A 152 6.39 -1.36 21.88
C ASN A 152 6.05 -2.78 21.40
N ARG A 153 4.88 -3.28 21.83
CA ARG A 153 4.36 -4.61 21.49
C ARG A 153 4.41 -4.94 20.00
N ASP A 154 4.04 -4.01 19.14
CA ASP A 154 3.99 -4.24 17.69
C ASP A 154 5.39 -4.44 17.08
N GLU A 155 6.40 -3.69 17.53
CA GLU A 155 7.79 -3.85 17.07
C GLU A 155 8.34 -5.21 17.50
N LYS A 156 8.07 -5.62 18.74
CA LYS A 156 8.50 -6.93 19.25
C LYS A 156 7.80 -8.10 18.58
N ILE A 157 6.51 -7.97 18.24
CA ILE A 157 5.81 -9.01 17.47
C ILE A 157 6.47 -9.18 16.11
N ASN A 158 6.83 -8.08 15.45
CA ASN A 158 7.52 -8.12 14.17
C ASN A 158 8.89 -8.81 14.28
N GLU A 159 9.70 -8.43 15.27
CA GLU A 159 10.99 -9.08 15.54
C GLU A 159 10.84 -10.59 15.84
N ASN A 160 9.84 -10.97 16.64
CA ASN A 160 9.57 -12.36 16.98
C ASN A 160 9.13 -13.18 15.76
N ILE A 161 8.30 -12.59 14.90
CA ILE A 161 7.89 -13.21 13.63
C ILE A 161 9.13 -13.46 12.75
N ILE A 162 10.00 -12.46 12.58
CA ILE A 162 11.20 -12.59 11.76
C ILE A 162 12.12 -13.67 12.33
N ARG A 163 12.34 -13.69 13.65
CA ARG A 163 13.14 -14.74 14.31
C ARG A 163 12.55 -16.13 14.10
N TRP A 164 11.24 -16.30 14.30
CA TRP A 164 10.58 -17.59 14.12
C TRP A 164 10.66 -18.07 12.66
N ILE A 165 10.46 -17.18 11.68
CA ILE A 165 10.62 -17.51 10.25
C ILE A 165 12.05 -17.95 9.95
N THR A 166 13.04 -17.23 10.48
CA THR A 166 14.47 -17.53 10.28
C THR A 166 14.84 -18.89 10.87
N ASP A 167 14.40 -19.16 12.11
CA ASP A 167 14.70 -20.40 12.82
C ASP A 167 14.03 -21.63 12.20
N LYS A 168 12.83 -21.47 11.62
CA LYS A 168 12.14 -22.55 10.90
C LYS A 168 12.55 -22.66 9.42
N GLY A 169 13.44 -21.78 8.93
CA GLY A 169 13.93 -21.78 7.55
C GLY A 169 12.84 -21.50 6.51
N LEU A 170 11.81 -20.74 6.89
CA LEU A 170 10.66 -20.44 6.03
C LEU A 170 10.91 -19.18 5.20
N GLU A 171 10.34 -19.11 4.00
CA GLU A 171 10.46 -17.92 3.15
C GLU A 171 9.54 -16.80 3.67
N LEU A 172 10.15 -15.68 4.06
CA LEU A 172 9.47 -14.50 4.59
C LEU A 172 8.38 -13.98 3.62
N ASP A 173 8.66 -14.05 2.32
CA ASP A 173 7.78 -13.59 1.25
C ASP A 173 6.42 -14.30 1.23
N HIS A 174 6.33 -15.53 1.75
CA HIS A 174 5.07 -16.28 1.81
C HIS A 174 4.08 -15.67 2.82
N PHE A 175 4.57 -15.03 3.88
CA PHE A 175 3.75 -14.53 4.99
C PHE A 175 3.38 -13.05 4.89
N LEU A 176 3.86 -12.36 3.85
CA LEU A 176 3.55 -10.96 3.59
C LEU A 176 2.11 -10.80 3.11
N ALA A 177 1.42 -9.78 3.63
CA ALA A 177 0.04 -9.48 3.26
C ALA A 177 -0.15 -9.21 1.77
N ASN A 178 0.89 -8.74 1.08
CA ASN A 178 0.85 -8.39 -0.34
C ASN A 178 1.02 -9.62 -1.27
N ASN A 179 1.66 -10.68 -0.78
CA ASN A 179 1.91 -11.92 -1.53
C ASN A 179 0.88 -13.01 -1.22
N TYR A 180 0.02 -12.79 -0.23
CA TYR A 180 -1.17 -13.61 -0.01
C TYR A 180 -2.22 -13.33 -1.10
N VAL A 181 -1.84 -13.59 -2.36
CA VAL A 181 -2.79 -13.95 -3.41
C VAL A 181 -3.42 -15.22 -2.88
N LYS A 182 -4.71 -15.15 -2.49
CA LYS A 182 -5.49 -16.32 -2.12
C LYS A 182 -5.21 -17.40 -3.15
N SER A 183 -4.37 -18.38 -2.82
CA SER A 183 -4.47 -19.69 -3.44
C SER A 183 -5.90 -20.10 -3.13
N SER A 184 -6.75 -19.97 -4.14
CA SER A 184 -8.17 -20.25 -4.07
C SER A 184 -8.35 -21.77 -3.96
N LYS A 185 -7.87 -22.36 -2.86
CA LYS A 185 -8.29 -23.67 -2.40
C LYS A 185 -9.72 -23.51 -1.86
N ALA A 186 -10.65 -23.83 -2.76
CA ALA A 186 -11.91 -24.49 -2.48
C ALA A 186 -12.68 -24.01 -1.24
N ASN A 187 -13.57 -23.03 -1.46
CA ASN A 187 -14.83 -23.03 -0.70
C ASN A 187 -15.51 -24.39 -0.96
N PRO A 188 -15.83 -25.21 0.06
CA PRO A 188 -16.47 -26.52 -0.11
C PRO A 188 -17.96 -26.44 -0.52
N GLY A 189 -18.38 -25.33 -1.12
CA GLY A 189 -19.77 -25.06 -1.53
C GLY A 189 -19.91 -24.26 -2.82
N VAL A 190 -18.84 -24.07 -3.61
CA VAL A 190 -18.93 -23.43 -4.93
C VAL A 190 -18.91 -24.55 -5.98
N PRO A 191 -19.90 -24.62 -6.90
CA PRO A 191 -19.97 -25.66 -7.92
C PRO A 191 -18.70 -25.63 -8.78
N LYS A 192 -18.19 -26.83 -9.09
CA LYS A 192 -17.01 -27.12 -9.93
C LYS A 192 -16.75 -26.01 -10.95
N GLN A 193 -15.54 -25.44 -10.94
CA GLN A 193 -15.12 -24.43 -11.92
C GLN A 193 -15.36 -25.00 -13.34
N THR A 194 -16.37 -24.44 -13.99
CA THR A 194 -16.71 -24.76 -15.38
C THR A 194 -15.76 -24.00 -16.30
N LEU A 195 -15.50 -24.53 -17.50
CA LEU A 195 -14.64 -23.86 -18.50
C LEU A 195 -15.07 -22.41 -18.79
N LEU A 196 -16.34 -22.09 -18.54
CA LEU A 196 -16.85 -20.72 -18.64
C LEU A 196 -16.18 -19.76 -17.65
N HIS A 197 -15.92 -20.18 -16.41
CA HIS A 197 -15.28 -19.32 -15.41
C HIS A 197 -13.83 -19.01 -15.77
N GLU A 198 -13.12 -19.95 -16.39
CA GLU A 198 -11.77 -19.73 -16.90
C GLU A 198 -11.78 -18.84 -18.14
N PHE A 199 -12.77 -19.03 -19.04
CA PHE A 199 -12.96 -18.16 -20.19
C PHE A 199 -13.27 -16.71 -19.79
N LEU A 200 -14.07 -16.50 -18.74
CA LEU A 200 -14.33 -15.16 -18.18
C LEU A 200 -13.11 -14.55 -17.50
N ALA A 201 -12.24 -15.35 -16.86
CA ALA A 201 -11.03 -14.85 -16.19
C ALA A 201 -9.95 -14.37 -17.16
N VAL A 202 -9.96 -14.85 -18.41
CA VAL A 202 -8.98 -14.49 -19.44
C VAL A 202 -9.42 -13.26 -20.26
N LEU A 203 -10.70 -12.90 -20.25
CA LEU A 203 -11.24 -11.81 -21.07
C LEU A 203 -11.33 -10.49 -20.31
N ASN A 204 -10.82 -9.42 -20.91
CA ASN A 204 -10.96 -8.06 -20.39
C ASN A 204 -12.39 -7.51 -20.59
N ASP A 205 -12.81 -6.55 -19.76
CA ASP A 205 -14.16 -5.96 -19.75
C ASP A 205 -14.63 -5.45 -21.13
N GLN A 206 -13.72 -4.94 -21.96
CA GLN A 206 -14.04 -4.52 -23.35
C GLN A 206 -14.36 -5.70 -24.28
N GLN A 207 -13.73 -6.86 -24.07
CA GLN A 207 -13.96 -8.06 -24.87
C GLN A 207 -15.27 -8.75 -24.47
N LEU A 208 -15.62 -8.71 -23.17
CA LEU A 208 -16.92 -9.17 -22.67
C LEU A 208 -18.10 -8.38 -23.28
N ALA A 209 -17.93 -7.07 -23.50
CA ALA A 209 -18.95 -6.23 -24.13
C ALA A 209 -19.16 -6.50 -25.63
N THR A 210 -18.18 -7.13 -26.29
CA THR A 210 -18.18 -7.32 -27.76
C THR A 210 -18.66 -8.72 -28.16
N ILE A 211 -18.54 -9.70 -27.26
CA ILE A 211 -18.81 -11.10 -27.56
C ILE A 211 -20.28 -11.43 -27.22
N ASN A 212 -21.11 -11.62 -28.25
CA ASN A 212 -22.44 -12.22 -28.12
C ASN A 212 -22.32 -13.75 -28.23
N LEU A 213 -22.25 -14.44 -27.09
CA LEU A 213 -22.31 -15.91 -27.08
C LEU A 213 -23.76 -16.39 -27.13
N PRO A 214 -24.14 -17.24 -28.10
CA PRO A 214 -25.46 -17.84 -28.12
C PRO A 214 -25.67 -18.75 -26.91
N LEU A 215 -26.88 -18.70 -26.33
CA LEU A 215 -27.24 -19.37 -25.08
C LEU A 215 -26.91 -20.87 -25.05
N GLN A 216 -26.95 -21.54 -26.21
CA GLN A 216 -26.61 -22.96 -26.33
C GLN A 216 -25.13 -23.25 -26.06
N VAL A 217 -24.22 -22.33 -26.42
CA VAL A 217 -22.77 -22.47 -26.18
C VAL A 217 -22.47 -22.23 -24.70
N VAL A 218 -23.12 -21.25 -24.09
CA VAL A 218 -23.05 -20.99 -22.64
C VAL A 218 -23.51 -22.21 -21.84
N ALA A 219 -24.64 -22.81 -22.23
CA ALA A 219 -25.17 -24.00 -21.58
C ALA A 219 -24.26 -25.24 -21.75
N ALA A 220 -23.60 -25.38 -22.90
CA ALA A 220 -22.63 -26.44 -23.13
C ALA A 220 -21.35 -26.26 -22.29
N MET A 221 -20.86 -25.01 -22.15
CA MET A 221 -19.68 -24.69 -21.34
C MET A 221 -19.93 -24.80 -19.83
N LEU A 222 -21.16 -24.55 -19.36
CA LEU A 222 -21.55 -24.77 -17.96
C LEU A 222 -21.65 -26.27 -17.59
N LYS A 223 -21.94 -27.15 -18.54
CA LYS A 223 -22.00 -28.60 -18.29
C LYS A 223 -20.64 -29.28 -18.34
N LYS A 224 -19.66 -28.67 -19.01
CA LYS A 224 -18.32 -29.21 -19.14
C LYS A 224 -17.45 -28.75 -17.97
N THR A 225 -17.42 -29.59 -16.94
CA THR A 225 -16.50 -29.48 -15.81
C THR A 225 -15.16 -30.11 -16.22
N LEU A 226 -14.04 -29.52 -15.80
CA LEU A 226 -12.76 -30.22 -15.76
C LEU A 226 -12.80 -31.34 -14.71
#